data_AF-A0AAP9GGJ7-F1
#
_entry.id   AF-A0AAP9GGJ7-F1
#
_cell.length_a   1.000
_cell.length_b   1.000
_cell.length_c   1.000
_cell.angle_alpha   90.00
_cell.angle_beta   90.00
_cell.angle_gamma   90.00
#
_symmetry.space_group_name_H-M   'P 1'
#
loop_
_entity.id
_entity.type
_entity.pdbx_description
1 polymer ?
#
loop_
_entity_poly.entity_id
_entity_poly.type
_entity_poly.pdbx_seq_one_letter_code
_entity_poly.pdbx_strand_id
1 'polypeptide(L)'
;MPTQSLKVAPLTILVVILSFSGWITSAYLYIETTKQTQYMAEAKLINAYNILSGALGSASSESELHNIINDWRVKGWSAQTGSLTTICDNNASLLVNLNPVIDEPVSEHICQTNEQYMHRP
;
A
#
# COMPACT_ATOMS: atom_id res chain seq x y z
N MET A 1 -12.67 -20.02 65.40
CA MET A 1 -12.82 -19.32 64.11
C MET A 1 -11.86 -19.98 63.12
N PRO A 2 -12.31 -20.79 62.16
CA PRO A 2 -11.42 -21.34 61.14
C PRO A 2 -11.37 -20.41 59.92
N THR A 3 -10.15 -20.14 59.51
CA THR A 3 -9.69 -19.27 58.43
C THR A 3 -10.14 -19.74 57.04
N GLN A 4 -10.75 -18.84 56.29
CA GLN A 4 -11.07 -18.97 54.86
C GLN A 4 -9.80 -19.01 54.01
N SER A 5 -9.18 -20.18 53.83
CA SER A 5 -7.99 -20.35 52.97
C SER A 5 -8.29 -21.01 51.62
N LEU A 6 -9.55 -21.32 51.30
CA LEU A 6 -9.90 -22.27 50.23
C LEU A 6 -10.77 -21.66 49.12
N LYS A 7 -10.52 -20.43 48.67
CA LYS A 7 -11.19 -19.85 47.47
C LYS A 7 -10.29 -18.98 46.58
N VAL A 8 -9.07 -18.66 47.01
CA VAL A 8 -8.18 -17.71 46.31
C VAL A 8 -7.44 -18.38 45.15
N ALA A 9 -6.94 -19.61 45.34
CA ALA A 9 -6.20 -20.37 44.34
C ALA A 9 -6.90 -20.52 42.96
N PRO A 10 -8.19 -20.91 42.86
CA PRO A 10 -8.84 -21.06 41.56
C PRO A 10 -9.08 -19.72 40.86
N LEU A 11 -9.32 -18.63 41.61
CA LEU A 11 -9.48 -17.30 41.04
C LEU A 11 -8.16 -16.77 40.49
N THR A 12 -7.06 -16.96 41.22
CA THR A 12 -5.72 -16.56 40.77
C THR A 12 -5.32 -17.31 39.50
N ILE A 13 -5.57 -18.62 39.43
CA ILE A 13 -5.30 -19.42 38.22
C ILE A 13 -6.11 -18.91 37.03
N LEU A 14 -7.39 -18.60 37.24
CA LEU A 14 -8.25 -18.07 36.18
C LEU A 14 -7.77 -16.70 35.66
N VAL A 15 -7.36 -15.80 36.55
CA VAL A 15 -6.79 -14.50 36.17
C VAL A 15 -5.48 -14.66 35.40
N VAL A 16 -4.62 -15.60 35.80
CA VAL A 16 -3.37 -15.91 35.09
C VAL A 16 -3.67 -16.42 33.67
N ILE A 17 -4.59 -17.37 33.52
CA ILE A 17 -4.99 -17.92 32.21
C ILE A 17 -5.56 -16.81 31.31
N LEU A 18 -6.47 -15.98 31.82
CA LEU A 18 -7.06 -14.88 31.06
C LEU A 18 -6.01 -13.83 30.64
N SER A 19 -5.02 -13.57 31.50
CA SER A 19 -3.93 -12.66 31.18
C SER A 19 -3.07 -13.23 30.06
N PHE A 20 -2.66 -14.51 30.15
CA PHE A 20 -1.86 -15.16 29.11
C PHE A 20 -2.62 -15.32 27.78
N SER A 21 -3.93 -15.58 27.80
CA SER A 21 -4.72 -15.67 26.56
C SER A 21 -4.73 -14.34 25.80
N GLY A 22 -4.75 -13.20 26.50
CA GLY A 22 -4.71 -11.88 25.87
C GLY A 22 -3.43 -11.66 25.06
N TRP A 23 -2.27 -12.08 25.58
CA TRP A 23 -0.99 -11.98 24.86
C TRP A 23 -0.96 -12.88 23.62
N ILE A 24 -1.45 -14.11 23.74
CA ILE A 24 -1.51 -15.07 22.62
C ILE A 24 -2.42 -14.53 21.51
N THR A 25 -3.62 -14.08 21.86
CA THR A 25 -4.56 -13.49 20.90
C THR A 25 -3.98 -12.22 20.26
N SER A 26 -3.30 -11.37 21.03
CA SER A 26 -2.67 -10.15 20.50
C SER A 26 -1.55 -10.49 19.51
N ALA A 27 -0.70 -11.47 19.83
CA ALA A 27 0.35 -11.92 18.93
C ALA A 27 -0.23 -12.49 17.62
N TYR A 28 -1.30 -13.29 17.71
CA TYR A 28 -2.00 -13.83 16.54
C TYR A 28 -2.59 -12.70 15.67
N LEU A 29 -3.33 -11.77 16.28
CA LEU A 29 -3.91 -10.63 15.57
C LEU A 29 -2.84 -9.74 14.93
N TYR A 30 -1.72 -9.52 15.60
CA TYR A 30 -0.60 -8.75 15.05
C TYR A 30 -0.03 -9.41 13.79
N ILE A 31 0.19 -10.72 13.82
CA ILE A 31 0.70 -11.48 12.67
C ILE A 31 -0.28 -11.40 11.49
N GLU A 32 -1.56 -11.66 11.73
CA GLU A 32 -2.57 -11.61 10.66
C GLU A 32 -2.79 -10.20 10.11
N THR A 33 -2.80 -9.18 10.97
CA THR A 33 -2.88 -7.78 10.53
C THR A 33 -1.68 -7.41 9.68
N THR A 34 -0.48 -7.84 10.06
CA THR A 34 0.74 -7.58 9.29
C THR A 34 0.66 -8.23 7.90
N LYS A 35 0.24 -9.50 7.82
CA LYS A 35 0.01 -10.16 6.52
C LYS A 35 -1.04 -9.43 5.69
N GLN A 36 -2.15 -9.04 6.31
CA GLN A 36 -3.22 -8.31 5.63
C GLN A 36 -2.72 -6.98 5.08
N THR A 37 -1.88 -6.24 5.82
CA THR A 37 -1.29 -4.99 5.31
C THR A 37 -0.40 -5.22 4.10
N GLN A 38 0.35 -6.33 4.06
CA GLN A 38 1.15 -6.71 2.89
C GLN A 38 0.26 -7.03 1.68
N TYR A 39 -0.77 -7.86 1.87
CA TYR A 39 -1.74 -8.14 0.80
C TYR A 39 -2.45 -6.88 0.31
N MET A 40 -2.79 -5.95 1.21
CA MET A 40 -3.40 -4.67 0.84
C MET A 40 -2.42 -3.77 0.07
N ALA A 41 -1.13 -3.79 0.40
CA ALA A 41 -0.11 -3.06 -0.36
C ALA A 41 0.04 -3.61 -1.79
N GLU A 42 0.09 -4.94 -1.93
CA GLU A 42 0.09 -5.60 -3.24
C GLU A 42 -1.19 -5.32 -4.04
N ALA A 43 -2.36 -5.38 -3.38
CA ALA A 43 -3.65 -5.09 -4.02
C ALA A 43 -3.74 -3.62 -4.48
N LYS A 44 -3.20 -2.67 -3.70
CA LYS A 44 -3.09 -1.26 -4.10
C LYS A 44 -2.22 -1.11 -5.34
N LEU A 45 -1.10 -1.83 -5.43
CA LEU A 45 -0.23 -1.81 -6.61
C LEU A 45 -0.93 -2.41 -7.83
N ILE A 46 -1.64 -3.52 -7.68
CA ILE A 46 -2.41 -4.14 -8.77
C ILE A 46 -3.50 -3.18 -9.28
N ASN A 47 -4.23 -2.53 -8.37
CA ASN A 47 -5.25 -1.57 -8.75
C ASN A 47 -4.64 -0.35 -9.45
N ALA A 48 -3.54 0.18 -8.93
CA ALA A 48 -2.81 1.28 -9.55
C ALA A 48 -2.32 0.90 -10.97
N TYR A 49 -1.76 -0.30 -11.11
CA TYR A 49 -1.35 -0.86 -12.39
C TYR A 49 -2.51 -0.91 -13.38
N ASN A 50 -3.67 -1.43 -12.98
CA ASN A 50 -4.83 -1.56 -13.86
C ASN A 50 -5.39 -0.21 -14.31
N ILE A 51 -5.40 0.80 -13.43
CA ILE A 51 -5.83 2.16 -13.79
C ILE A 51 -4.88 2.75 -14.82
N LEU A 52 -3.56 2.62 -14.59
CA LEU A 52 -2.57 3.19 -15.49
C LEU A 52 -2.45 2.40 -16.80
N SER A 53 -2.65 1.08 -16.81
CA SER A 53 -2.60 0.28 -18.04
C SER A 53 -3.75 0.66 -18.98
N GLY A 54 -4.94 0.88 -18.45
CA GLY A 54 -6.08 1.38 -19.22
C GLY A 54 -5.86 2.81 -19.74
N ALA A 55 -5.11 3.64 -19.02
CA ALA A 55 -4.95 5.06 -19.33
C ALA A 55 -3.71 5.38 -20.19
N LEU A 56 -2.63 4.63 -20.03
CA LEU A 56 -1.36 4.80 -20.76
C LEU A 56 -1.17 3.76 -21.86
N GLY A 57 -1.91 2.64 -21.85
CA GLY A 57 -1.75 1.56 -22.82
C GLY A 57 -2.02 1.96 -24.27
N SER A 58 -2.75 3.06 -24.51
CA SER A 58 -3.01 3.58 -25.86
C SER A 58 -1.95 4.55 -26.37
N ALA A 59 -1.00 5.00 -25.52
CA ALA A 59 0.02 5.94 -25.95
C ALA A 59 0.95 5.30 -26.99
N SER A 60 1.12 5.94 -28.13
CA SER A 60 1.92 5.43 -29.25
C SER A 60 3.34 5.98 -29.30
N SER A 61 3.61 7.01 -28.48
CA SER A 61 4.90 7.69 -28.44
C SER A 61 5.14 8.30 -27.05
N GLU A 62 6.41 8.57 -26.74
CA GLU A 62 6.79 9.14 -25.45
C GLU A 62 6.18 10.53 -25.25
N SER A 63 6.05 11.32 -26.32
CA SER A 63 5.42 12.64 -26.26
C SER A 63 3.93 12.55 -25.94
N GLU A 64 3.21 11.59 -26.52
CA GLU A 64 1.81 11.33 -26.20
C GLU A 64 1.64 10.89 -24.74
N LEU A 65 2.53 10.02 -24.27
CA LEU A 65 2.56 9.57 -22.88
C LEU A 65 2.73 10.76 -21.90
N HIS A 66 3.72 11.62 -22.15
CA HIS A 66 3.96 12.81 -21.33
C HIS A 66 2.79 13.79 -21.39
N ASN A 67 2.14 13.93 -22.55
CA ASN A 67 0.95 14.79 -22.69
C ASN A 67 -0.23 14.27 -21.85
N ILE A 68 -0.49 12.96 -21.85
CA ILE A 68 -1.52 12.33 -21.02
C ILE A 68 -1.24 12.58 -19.54
N ILE A 69 -0.02 12.33 -19.09
CA ILE A 69 0.38 12.51 -17.69
C ILE A 69 0.30 14.00 -17.30
N ASN A 70 0.72 14.90 -18.18
CA ASN A 70 0.67 16.34 -17.93
C ASN A 70 -0.77 16.87 -17.88
N ASP A 71 -1.68 16.34 -18.70
CA ASP A 71 -3.10 16.66 -18.63
C ASP A 71 -3.70 16.27 -17.27
N TRP A 72 -3.34 15.11 -16.72
CA TRP A 72 -3.76 14.73 -15.36
C TRP A 72 -3.24 15.71 -14.30
N ARG A 73 -1.99 16.13 -14.42
CA ARG A 73 -1.39 17.12 -13.50
C ARG A 73 -2.13 18.46 -13.57
N VAL A 74 -2.41 18.97 -14.78
CA VAL A 74 -3.13 20.24 -14.94
C VAL A 74 -4.55 20.15 -14.34
N LYS A 75 -5.19 18.98 -14.41
CA LYS A 75 -6.52 18.73 -13.85
C LYS A 75 -6.53 18.51 -12.33
N GLY A 76 -5.36 18.38 -11.69
CA GLY A 76 -5.24 18.18 -10.25
C GLY A 76 -5.37 16.71 -9.83
N TRP A 77 -5.61 16.48 -8.53
CA TRP A 77 -5.61 15.14 -7.96
C TRP A 77 -6.71 14.25 -8.57
N SER A 78 -6.30 13.09 -9.11
CA SER A 78 -7.17 12.08 -9.71
C SER A 78 -6.77 10.66 -9.31
N ALA A 79 -7.59 9.69 -9.70
CA ALA A 79 -7.26 8.27 -9.52
C ALA A 79 -5.98 7.90 -10.28
N GLN A 80 -5.72 8.53 -11.44
CA GLN A 80 -4.54 8.30 -12.25
C GLN A 80 -3.28 8.87 -11.58
N THR A 81 -3.31 10.11 -11.07
CA THR A 81 -2.16 10.70 -10.37
C THR A 81 -1.85 9.96 -9.07
N GLY A 82 -2.88 9.51 -8.34
CA GLY A 82 -2.71 8.68 -7.14
C GLY A 82 -2.14 7.29 -7.46
N SER A 83 -2.59 6.68 -8.57
CA SER A 83 -2.04 5.40 -9.05
C SER A 83 -0.58 5.53 -9.49
N LEU A 84 -0.26 6.60 -10.23
CA LEU A 84 1.11 6.90 -10.66
C LEU A 84 2.05 7.05 -9.47
N THR A 85 1.62 7.79 -8.44
CA THR A 85 2.37 7.96 -7.19
C THR A 85 2.56 6.62 -6.47
N THR A 86 1.50 5.83 -6.36
CA THR A 86 1.58 4.49 -5.74
C THR A 86 2.61 3.61 -6.43
N ILE A 87 2.65 3.59 -7.77
CA ILE A 87 3.66 2.81 -8.50
C ILE A 87 5.06 3.39 -8.30
N CYS A 88 5.24 4.70 -8.44
CA CYS A 88 6.55 5.35 -8.28
C CYS A 88 7.15 5.15 -6.88
N ASP A 89 6.35 5.20 -5.83
CA ASP A 89 6.81 5.08 -4.44
C ASP A 89 7.18 3.64 -4.04
N ASN A 90 6.65 2.63 -4.75
CA ASN A 90 6.82 1.23 -4.37
C ASN A 90 7.66 0.44 -5.38
N ASN A 91 7.38 0.59 -6.68
CA ASN A 91 8.09 -0.12 -7.74
C ASN A 91 7.92 0.56 -9.12
N ALA A 92 8.74 1.57 -9.40
CA ALA A 92 8.73 2.31 -10.66
C ALA A 92 8.91 1.41 -11.90
N SER A 93 9.63 0.28 -11.78
CA SER A 93 9.83 -0.65 -12.90
C SER A 93 8.51 -1.24 -13.46
N LEU A 94 7.42 -1.23 -12.68
CA LEU A 94 6.11 -1.67 -13.16
C LEU A 94 5.56 -0.79 -14.29
N LEU A 95 6.00 0.46 -14.41
CA LEU A 95 5.58 1.34 -15.51
C LEU A 95 6.04 0.82 -16.86
N VAL A 96 7.21 0.18 -16.92
CA VAL A 96 7.76 -0.42 -18.16
C VAL A 96 6.82 -1.47 -18.75
N ASN A 97 6.07 -2.17 -17.89
CA ASN A 97 5.13 -3.20 -18.31
C ASN A 97 3.79 -2.63 -18.83
N LEU A 98 3.52 -1.33 -18.62
CA LEU A 98 2.25 -0.72 -19.02
C LEU A 98 2.18 -0.44 -20.52
N ASN A 99 3.31 -0.09 -21.12
CA ASN A 99 3.38 0.31 -22.52
C ASN A 99 4.81 0.13 -23.06
N PRO A 100 5.00 -0.45 -24.27
CA PRO A 100 6.33 -0.64 -24.87
C PRO A 100 7.13 0.64 -25.12
N VAL A 101 6.47 1.81 -25.10
CA VAL A 101 7.11 3.13 -25.19
C VAL A 101 7.86 3.49 -23.90
N ILE A 102 7.46 2.92 -22.76
CA ILE A 102 8.06 3.20 -21.46
C ILE A 102 9.22 2.23 -21.24
N ASP A 103 10.44 2.71 -21.42
CA ASP A 103 11.63 1.99 -20.97
C ASP A 103 12.05 2.46 -19.55
N GLU A 104 13.13 1.89 -19.00
CA GLU A 104 13.58 2.26 -17.66
C GLU A 104 13.91 3.76 -17.51
N PRO A 105 14.68 4.40 -18.41
CA PRO A 105 14.92 5.84 -18.36
C PRO A 105 13.64 6.67 -18.37
N VAL A 106 12.68 6.32 -19.22
CA VAL A 106 11.38 7.01 -19.30
C VAL A 106 10.59 6.82 -18.01
N SER A 107 10.56 5.61 -17.46
CA SER A 107 9.92 5.31 -16.17
C SER A 107 10.51 6.15 -15.04
N GLU A 108 11.84 6.22 -14.94
CA GLU A 108 12.53 7.01 -13.93
C GLU A 108 12.20 8.50 -14.08
N HIS A 109 12.23 9.02 -15.32
CA HIS A 109 11.91 10.41 -15.60
C HIS A 109 10.45 10.77 -15.21
N ILE A 110 9.50 9.89 -15.49
CA ILE A 110 8.09 10.06 -15.11
C ILE A 110 7.96 10.17 -13.59
N CYS A 111 8.62 9.28 -12.84
CA CYS A 111 8.55 9.24 -11.39
C CYS A 111 9.24 10.44 -10.73
N GLN A 112 10.43 10.83 -11.19
CA GLN A 112 11.10 12.06 -10.72
C GLN A 112 10.21 13.30 -10.94
N THR A 113 9.57 13.39 -12.11
CA THR A 113 8.67 14.51 -12.41
C THR A 113 7.39 14.45 -11.57
N ASN A 114 6.90 13.25 -11.25
CA ASN A 114 5.73 13.07 -10.40
C ASN A 114 5.99 13.53 -8.96
N GLU A 115 7.16 13.20 -8.40
CA GLU A 115 7.58 13.64 -7.08
C GLU A 115 7.61 15.16 -6.97
N GLN A 116 8.19 15.85 -7.95
CA GLN A 116 8.22 17.32 -7.99
C GLN A 116 6.84 17.96 -8.03
N TYR A 117 5.86 17.30 -8.64
CA TYR A 117 4.48 17.79 -8.73
C TYR A 117 3.74 17.64 -7.39
N MET A 118 3.90 16.49 -6.72
CA MET A 118 3.21 16.22 -5.44
C MET A 118 3.71 17.06 -4.27
N HIS A 119 4.90 17.67 -4.39
CA HIS A 119 5.48 18.56 -3.39
C HIS A 119 5.25 20.06 -3.69
N ARG A 120 4.44 20.42 -4.70
CA ARG A 120 4.05 21.81 -4.90
C ARG A 120 2.95 22.20 -3.89
N PRO A 121 3.13 23.30 -3.13
CA PRO A 121 2.15 23.78 -2.15
C PRO A 121 0.85 24.25 -2.79
#